data_AF-A0A6D2G0V4-F1
#
_entry.id   AF-A0A6D2G0V4-F1
#
_cell.length_a   1.000
_cell.length_b   1.000
_cell.length_c   1.000
_cell.angle_alpha   90.00
_cell.angle_beta   90.00
_cell.angle_gamma   90.00
#
_symmetry.space_group_name_H-M   'P 1'
#
loop_
_entity.id
_entity.type
_entity.pdbx_description
1 polymer ?
#
loop_
_entity_poly.entity_id
_entity_poly.type
_entity_poly.pdbx_seq_one_letter_code
_entity_poly.pdbx_strand_id
1 'polypeptide(L)'
;MLPVFIGIGLGVLLGSIPLFVPGFPVALKLGLAGGPLIMALILGRIGSIGKLYWFMPPSANLALRELGIVLFLAVVGLKSGGDFVDTLTQGEGLSWIGYGIFITAIPLITVGLLARIFAKMNYLTLCGMLAGSMTDPPALAFANNLHATSGAAALSYATVYPLVMFLRIITPQLLAVIFWGMG
;
A
#
# COMPACT_ATOMS: atom_id res chain seq x y z
N MET A 1 -5.20 14.80 15.63
CA MET A 1 -4.67 13.42 15.82
C MET A 1 -5.73 12.44 16.32
N LEU A 2 -6.60 12.80 17.28
CA LEU A 2 -7.69 11.92 17.75
C LEU A 2 -8.51 11.22 16.64
N PRO A 3 -8.92 11.89 15.54
CA PRO A 3 -9.67 11.24 14.46
C PRO A 3 -8.89 10.10 13.77
N VAL A 4 -7.56 10.20 13.73
CA VAL A 4 -6.68 9.19 13.12
C VAL A 4 -6.67 7.93 13.95
N PHE A 5 -6.48 8.05 15.26
CA PHE A 5 -6.50 6.90 16.17
C PHE A 5 -7.86 6.22 16.21
N ILE A 6 -8.95 6.99 16.18
CA ILE A 6 -10.31 6.44 16.09
C ILE A 6 -10.49 5.71 14.75
N GLY A 7 -10.07 6.31 13.63
CA GLY A 7 -10.16 5.70 12.32
C GLY A 7 -9.37 4.40 12.20
N ILE A 8 -8.14 4.38 12.73
CA ILE A 8 -7.31 3.17 12.79
C ILE A 8 -7.96 2.13 13.71
N GLY A 9 -8.43 2.52 14.89
CA GLY A 9 -9.07 1.60 15.85
C GLY A 9 -10.31 0.94 15.28
N LEU A 10 -11.25 1.73 14.73
CA LEU A 10 -12.43 1.22 14.03
C LEU A 10 -12.03 0.37 12.82
N GLY A 11 -10.97 0.78 12.12
CA GLY A 11 -10.37 0.04 11.01
C GLY A 11 -9.91 -1.35 11.39
N VAL A 12 -9.13 -1.46 12.46
CA VAL A 12 -8.63 -2.74 12.97
C VAL A 12 -9.77 -3.63 13.45
N LEU A 13 -10.78 -3.05 14.11
CA LEU A 13 -11.99 -3.77 14.52
C LEU A 13 -12.72 -4.34 13.30
N LEU A 14 -13.03 -3.49 12.31
CA LEU A 14 -13.63 -3.92 11.04
C LEU A 14 -12.78 -4.99 10.35
N GLY A 15 -11.47 -4.79 10.32
CA GLY A 15 -10.50 -5.68 9.67
C GLY A 15 -10.43 -7.08 10.28
N SER A 16 -10.73 -7.17 11.57
CA SER A 16 -10.65 -8.38 12.37
C SER A 16 -11.92 -9.23 12.33
N ILE A 17 -13.03 -8.68 11.81
CA ILE A 17 -14.29 -9.42 11.66
C ILE A 17 -14.11 -10.52 10.62
N PRO A 18 -14.28 -11.81 10.99
CA PRO A 18 -14.23 -12.92 10.05
C PRO A 18 -15.49 -12.92 9.17
N LEU A 19 -15.30 -12.86 7.85
CA LEU A 19 -16.34 -13.03 6.86
C LEU A 19 -16.35 -14.49 6.40
N PHE A 20 -17.41 -15.21 6.77
CA PHE A 20 -17.63 -16.58 6.34
C PHE A 20 -18.39 -16.56 5.02
N VAL A 21 -17.71 -16.89 3.93
CA VAL A 21 -18.33 -17.06 2.62
C VAL A 21 -18.65 -18.55 2.44
N PRO A 22 -19.92 -18.92 2.14
CA PRO A 22 -20.28 -20.31 1.87
C PRO A 22 -19.40 -20.91 0.77
N GLY A 23 -18.71 -22.02 1.05
CA GLY A 23 -17.76 -22.67 0.14
C GLY A 23 -16.28 -22.42 0.43
N PHE A 24 -15.92 -21.58 1.42
CA PHE A 24 -14.53 -21.35 1.82
C PHE A 24 -14.13 -22.18 3.05
N PRO A 25 -12.95 -22.83 3.05
CA PRO A 25 -12.45 -23.58 4.21
C PRO A 25 -11.93 -22.68 5.35
N VAL A 26 -11.64 -21.40 5.07
CA VAL A 26 -11.10 -20.44 6.05
C VAL A 26 -11.90 -19.15 6.01
N ALA A 27 -12.20 -18.59 7.18
CA ALA A 27 -12.87 -17.30 7.29
C ALA A 27 -12.01 -16.17 6.69
N LEU A 28 -12.58 -15.42 5.74
CA LEU A 28 -11.89 -14.31 5.09
C LEU A 28 -11.83 -13.14 6.05
N LYS A 29 -10.62 -12.64 6.32
CA LYS A 29 -10.41 -11.43 7.10
C LYS A 29 -9.82 -10.36 6.19
N LEU A 30 -10.35 -9.14 6.32
CA LEU A 30 -9.76 -7.94 5.68
C LEU A 30 -8.36 -7.63 6.26
N GLY A 31 -8.12 -8.08 7.50
CA GLY A 31 -6.84 -7.97 8.16
C GLY A 31 -6.52 -6.57 8.66
N LEU A 32 -5.32 -6.42 9.22
CA LEU A 32 -4.84 -5.17 9.82
C LEU A 32 -4.54 -4.08 8.79
N ALA A 33 -4.48 -4.42 7.50
CA ALA A 33 -4.27 -3.46 6.41
C ALA A 33 -5.59 -3.07 5.71
N GLY A 34 -6.44 -4.05 5.38
CA GLY A 34 -7.68 -3.79 4.65
C GLY A 34 -8.74 -3.08 5.48
N GLY A 35 -8.88 -3.42 6.76
CA GLY A 35 -9.85 -2.79 7.65
C GLY A 35 -9.64 -1.29 7.82
N PRO A 36 -8.43 -0.83 8.22
CA PRO A 36 -8.10 0.59 8.28
C PRO A 36 -8.25 1.34 6.97
N LEU A 37 -7.92 0.72 5.84
CA LEU A 37 -8.10 1.32 4.51
C LEU A 37 -9.58 1.62 4.24
N ILE A 38 -10.46 0.64 4.43
CA ILE A 38 -11.91 0.80 4.19
C ILE A 38 -12.48 1.85 5.14
N MET A 39 -12.12 1.80 6.43
CA MET A 39 -12.58 2.79 7.39
C MET A 39 -12.05 4.20 7.08
N ALA A 40 -10.80 4.33 6.62
CA ALA A 40 -10.26 5.62 6.21
C ALA A 40 -11.01 6.20 5.00
N LEU A 41 -11.42 5.38 4.02
CA LEU A 41 -12.25 5.82 2.90
C LEU A 41 -13.64 6.28 3.35
N ILE A 42 -14.30 5.50 4.22
CA ILE A 42 -15.64 5.82 4.73
C ILE A 42 -15.60 7.13 5.53
N LEU A 43 -14.70 7.24 6.51
CA LEU A 43 -14.57 8.42 7.36
C LEU A 43 -14.10 9.64 6.56
N GLY A 44 -13.18 9.44 5.61
CA GLY A 44 -12.75 10.47 4.67
C GLY A 44 -13.89 10.99 3.81
N ARG A 45 -14.82 10.13 3.37
CA ARG A 45 -16.02 10.53 2.61
C ARG A 45 -17.05 11.26 3.47
N ILE A 46 -17.23 10.85 4.73
CA ILE A 46 -18.13 11.53 5.66
C ILE A 46 -17.62 12.95 6.00
N GLY A 47 -16.30 13.17 5.99
CA GLY A 47 -15.67 14.48 6.10
C GLY A 47 -15.63 15.04 7.53
N SER A 48 -16.78 15.17 8.18
CA SER A 48 -16.87 15.58 9.59
C SER A 48 -18.07 14.96 10.29
N ILE A 49 -17.91 14.54 11.54
CA ILE A 49 -19.02 14.15 12.42
C ILE A 49 -19.01 15.09 13.63
N GLY A 50 -19.98 16.00 13.69
CA GLY A 50 -20.07 17.02 14.76
C GLY A 50 -18.85 17.93 14.78
N LYS A 51 -18.17 18.02 15.93
CA LYS A 51 -16.92 18.81 16.11
C LYS A 51 -15.67 18.07 15.63
N LEU A 52 -15.81 16.82 15.17
CA LEU A 52 -14.69 15.99 14.76
C LEU A 52 -14.50 16.06 13.23
N TYR A 53 -13.43 16.73 12.81
CA TYR A 53 -13.03 16.79 11.40
C TYR A 53 -12.10 15.62 11.08
N TRP A 54 -12.48 14.78 10.12
CA TRP A 54 -11.67 13.64 9.66
C TRP A 54 -10.54 14.07 8.72
N PHE A 55 -10.55 15.34 8.29
CA PHE A 55 -9.46 15.95 7.53
C PHE A 55 -8.24 16.18 8.43
N MET A 56 -7.06 15.84 7.90
CA MET A 56 -5.81 16.03 8.61
C MET A 56 -5.11 17.31 8.15
N PRO A 57 -4.67 18.19 9.07
CA PRO A 57 -3.80 19.30 8.71
C PRO A 57 -2.55 18.80 7.95
N PRO A 58 -2.09 19.50 6.90
CA PRO A 58 -0.97 19.02 6.09
C PRO A 58 0.31 18.69 6.88
N SER A 59 0.63 19.51 7.89
CA SER A 59 1.80 19.29 8.77
C SER A 59 1.69 18.01 9.61
N ALA A 60 0.49 17.71 10.11
CA ALA A 60 0.20 16.50 10.85
C ALA A 60 0.31 15.25 9.95
N ASN A 61 -0.20 15.33 8.72
CA ASN A 61 -0.10 14.24 7.75
C ASN A 61 1.34 13.93 7.36
N LEU A 62 2.11 14.98 7.09
CA LEU A 62 3.53 14.84 6.77
C LEU A 62 4.30 14.21 7.94
N ALA A 63 4.12 14.71 9.17
CA ALA A 63 4.77 14.14 10.34
C ALA A 63 4.43 12.66 10.56
N LEU A 64 3.14 12.28 10.49
CA LEU A 64 2.73 10.89 10.66
C LEU A 64 3.25 9.98 9.54
N ARG A 65 3.27 10.47 8.30
CA ARG A 65 3.81 9.71 7.16
C ARG A 65 5.29 9.45 7.33
N GLU A 66 6.09 10.48 7.60
CA GLU A 66 7.54 10.32 7.75
C GLU A 66 7.88 9.41 8.94
N LEU A 67 7.22 9.58 10.09
CA LEU A 67 7.39 8.70 11.24
C LEU A 67 7.02 7.24 10.90
N GLY A 68 5.90 7.03 10.21
CA GLY A 68 5.47 5.70 9.78
C GLY A 68 6.48 5.03 8.85
N ILE A 69 7.03 5.77 7.88
CA ILE A 69 8.04 5.26 6.94
C ILE A 69 9.33 4.88 7.68
N VAL A 70 9.83 5.76 8.55
CA VAL A 70 11.07 5.52 9.32
C VAL A 70 10.93 4.29 10.20
N LEU A 71 9.83 4.18 10.95
CA LEU A 71 9.57 3.02 11.81
C LEU A 71 9.40 1.73 10.99
N PHE A 72 8.68 1.79 9.87
CA PHE A 72 8.49 0.65 8.98
C PHE A 72 9.83 0.14 8.42
N LEU A 73 10.65 1.03 7.86
CA LEU A 73 11.96 0.68 7.30
C LEU A 73 12.92 0.16 8.37
N ALA A 74 12.92 0.74 9.57
CA ALA A 74 13.75 0.28 10.67
C ALA A 74 13.39 -1.16 11.09
N VAL A 75 12.10 -1.46 11.28
CA VAL A 75 11.65 -2.81 11.67
C VAL A 75 11.91 -3.83 10.57
N VAL A 76 11.60 -3.51 9.31
CA VAL A 76 11.84 -4.41 8.17
C VAL A 76 13.33 -4.68 8.00
N GLY A 77 14.16 -3.64 8.09
CA GLY A 77 15.62 -3.77 7.98
C GLY A 77 16.21 -4.65 9.09
N LEU A 78 15.77 -4.46 10.34
CA LEU A 78 16.23 -5.29 11.46
C LEU A 78 15.77 -6.75 11.33
N LYS A 79 14.51 -6.98 10.92
CA LYS A 79 13.94 -8.33 10.81
C LYS A 79 14.57 -9.13 9.67
N SER A 80 14.83 -8.49 8.53
CA SER A 80 15.36 -9.16 7.34
C SER A 80 16.89 -9.15 7.27
N GLY A 81 17.57 -8.32 8.06
CA GLY A 81 19.01 -8.08 7.95
C GLY A 81 19.90 -9.20 8.48
N GLY A 82 19.47 -9.91 9.53
CA GLY A 82 20.27 -10.96 10.17
C GLY A 82 20.57 -12.14 9.23
N ASP A 83 19.52 -12.66 8.58
CA ASP A 83 19.63 -13.81 7.68
C ASP A 83 19.92 -13.41 6.23
N PHE A 84 20.10 -12.11 5.94
CA PHE A 84 20.21 -11.61 4.57
C PHE A 84 21.41 -12.20 3.82
N VAL A 85 22.59 -12.16 4.45
CA VAL A 85 23.85 -12.62 3.83
C VAL A 85 23.83 -14.14 3.67
N ASP A 86 23.35 -14.87 4.67
CA ASP A 86 23.24 -16.33 4.61
C ASP A 86 22.24 -16.78 3.55
N THR A 87 21.07 -16.13 3.47
CA THR A 87 20.05 -16.41 2.42
C THR A 87 20.59 -16.12 1.02
N LEU A 88 21.40 -15.07 0.88
CA LEU A 88 21.97 -14.67 -0.40
C LEU A 88 23.10 -15.60 -0.88
N THR A 89 23.96 -16.04 0.05
CA THR A 89 25.21 -16.75 -0.28
C THR A 89 25.09 -18.26 -0.23
N GLN A 90 24.23 -18.81 0.63
CA GLN A 90 24.15 -20.25 0.88
C GLN A 90 22.99 -20.96 0.14
N GLY A 91 22.13 -20.22 -0.57
CA GLY A 91 20.97 -20.78 -1.26
C GLY A 91 20.72 -20.21 -2.65
N GLU A 92 19.50 -20.37 -3.15
CA GLU A 92 19.02 -19.78 -4.41
C GLU A 92 18.77 -18.25 -4.32
N GLY A 93 19.30 -17.56 -3.31
CA GLY A 93 19.02 -16.13 -3.08
C GLY A 93 19.29 -15.24 -4.29
N LEU A 94 20.30 -15.58 -5.10
CA LEU A 94 20.61 -14.84 -6.33
C LEU A 94 19.55 -15.02 -7.42
N SER A 95 18.95 -16.21 -7.57
CA SER A 95 17.86 -16.43 -8.53
C SER A 95 16.60 -15.70 -8.08
N TRP A 96 16.30 -15.71 -6.77
CA TRP A 96 15.21 -14.94 -6.16
C TRP A 96 15.36 -13.43 -6.36
N ILE A 97 16.57 -12.89 -6.23
CA ILE A 97 16.85 -11.48 -6.57
C ILE A 97 16.60 -11.23 -8.05
N GLY A 98 17.09 -12.12 -8.93
CA GLY A 98 16.85 -12.03 -10.37
C GLY A 98 15.37 -11.95 -10.70
N TYR A 99 14.57 -12.91 -10.21
CA TYR A 99 13.12 -12.88 -10.37
C TYR A 99 12.50 -11.61 -9.79
N GLY A 100 12.93 -11.19 -8.59
CA GLY A 100 12.50 -9.96 -7.94
C GLY A 100 12.72 -8.71 -8.80
N ILE A 101 13.87 -8.60 -9.46
CA ILE A 101 14.17 -7.50 -10.39
C ILE A 101 13.22 -7.55 -11.58
N PHE A 102 13.02 -8.70 -12.22
CA PHE A 102 12.17 -8.78 -13.41
C PHE A 102 10.70 -8.51 -13.10
N ILE A 103 10.15 -9.10 -12.02
CA ILE A 103 8.75 -8.91 -11.64
C ILE A 103 8.44 -7.48 -11.18
N THR A 104 9.45 -6.71 -10.76
CA THR A 104 9.28 -5.30 -10.36
C THR A 104 9.58 -4.33 -11.49
N ALA A 105 10.72 -4.48 -12.16
CA ALA A 105 11.20 -3.57 -13.19
C ALA A 105 10.35 -3.63 -14.47
N ILE A 106 9.98 -4.83 -14.93
CA ILE A 106 9.22 -4.98 -16.18
C ILE A 106 7.86 -4.25 -16.05
N PRO A 107 7.01 -4.52 -15.04
CA PRO A 107 5.73 -3.81 -14.93
C PRO A 107 5.90 -2.31 -14.74
N LEU A 108 6.87 -1.87 -13.92
CA LEU A 108 7.13 -0.45 -13.68
C LEU A 108 7.52 0.30 -14.96
N ILE A 109 8.46 -0.24 -15.74
CA ILE A 109 8.93 0.37 -16.97
C ILE A 109 7.81 0.35 -18.02
N THR A 110 7.14 -0.79 -18.19
CA THR A 110 6.05 -0.91 -19.18
C THR A 110 4.92 0.06 -18.86
N VAL A 111 4.38 0.05 -17.63
CA VAL A 111 3.30 0.97 -17.23
C VAL A 111 3.75 2.42 -17.27
N GLY A 112 4.98 2.70 -16.83
CA GLY A 112 5.57 4.04 -16.87
C GLY A 112 5.64 4.61 -18.28
N LEU A 113 6.15 3.83 -19.23
CA LEU A 113 6.23 4.22 -20.64
C LEU A 113 4.85 4.39 -21.27
N LEU A 114 3.95 3.43 -21.06
CA LEU A 114 2.60 3.50 -21.61
C LEU A 114 1.83 4.73 -21.09
N ALA A 115 1.89 4.99 -19.80
CA ALA A 115 1.24 6.15 -19.18
C ALA A 115 1.85 7.49 -19.66
N ARG A 116 3.16 7.52 -19.95
CA ARG A 116 3.82 8.71 -20.47
C ARG A 116 3.51 8.96 -21.94
N ILE A 117 3.51 7.91 -22.78
CA ILE A 117 3.35 8.02 -24.23
C ILE A 117 1.88 8.15 -24.62
N PHE A 118 1.01 7.28 -24.11
CA PHE A 118 -0.40 7.23 -24.50
C PHE A 118 -1.27 8.15 -23.67
N ALA A 119 -1.12 8.14 -22.34
CA ALA A 119 -1.94 8.96 -21.44
C ALA A 119 -1.36 10.36 -21.19
N LYS A 120 -0.16 10.68 -21.73
CA LYS A 120 0.52 11.98 -21.62
C LYS A 120 0.57 12.52 -20.19
N MET A 121 0.69 11.63 -19.20
CA MET A 121 0.63 12.03 -17.79
C MET A 121 1.85 12.87 -17.40
N ASN A 122 1.63 13.87 -16.54
CA ASN A 122 2.73 14.66 -15.98
C ASN A 122 3.61 13.80 -15.07
N TYR A 123 4.88 14.18 -14.93
CA TYR A 123 5.89 13.36 -14.24
C TYR A 123 5.53 13.11 -12.76
N LEU A 124 5.08 14.13 -12.03
CA LEU A 124 4.71 13.98 -10.62
C LEU A 124 3.52 13.04 -10.40
N THR A 125 2.51 13.12 -11.27
CA THR A 125 1.32 12.24 -11.22
C THR A 125 1.72 10.81 -11.57
N LEU A 126 2.63 10.63 -12.54
CA LEU A 126 3.18 9.33 -12.89
C LEU A 126 3.96 8.72 -11.72
N CYS A 127 4.86 9.48 -11.09
CA CYS A 127 5.59 9.03 -9.89
C CYS A 127 4.63 8.64 -8.76
N GLY A 128 3.61 9.45 -8.49
CA GLY A 128 2.59 9.13 -7.48
C GLY A 128 1.79 7.87 -7.81
N MET A 129 1.44 7.67 -9.08
CA MET A 129 0.73 6.47 -9.55
C MET A 129 1.58 5.22 -9.37
N LEU A 130 2.83 5.24 -9.83
CA LEU A 130 3.76 4.11 -9.74
C LEU A 130 4.11 3.79 -8.27
N ALA A 131 4.33 4.82 -7.45
CA ALA A 131 4.53 4.64 -6.01
C ALA A 131 3.28 4.05 -5.34
N GLY A 132 2.09 4.46 -5.74
CA GLY A 132 0.83 3.94 -5.21
C GLY A 132 0.57 2.49 -5.62
N SER A 133 0.85 2.14 -6.87
CA SER A 133 0.68 0.77 -7.39
C SER A 133 1.69 -0.23 -6.82
N MET A 134 2.92 0.21 -6.60
CA MET A 134 3.93 -0.60 -5.94
C MET A 134 3.83 -0.58 -4.42
N THR A 135 2.94 0.24 -3.86
CA THR A 135 2.83 0.52 -2.43
C THR A 135 4.18 0.88 -1.82
N ASP A 136 4.85 1.86 -2.42
CA ASP A 136 6.19 2.32 -2.06
C ASP A 136 6.11 3.74 -1.45
N PRO A 137 5.90 3.86 -0.12
CA PRO A 137 5.89 5.15 0.55
C PRO A 137 7.21 5.94 0.43
N PRO A 138 8.41 5.33 0.49
CA PRO A 138 9.66 6.02 0.16
C PRO A 138 9.67 6.69 -1.23
N ALA A 139 9.23 5.99 -2.28
CA ALA A 139 9.13 6.59 -3.62
C ALA A 139 8.15 7.78 -3.66
N LEU A 140 7.04 7.70 -2.92
CA LEU A 140 6.11 8.82 -2.75
C LEU A 140 6.76 10.01 -2.01
N ALA A 141 7.52 9.74 -0.95
CA ALA A 141 8.22 10.78 -0.20
C ALA A 141 9.23 11.50 -1.10
N PHE A 142 10.02 10.74 -1.87
CA PHE A 142 10.92 11.30 -2.88
C PHE A 142 10.18 12.15 -3.91
N ALA A 143 9.08 11.64 -4.49
CA ALA A 143 8.29 12.36 -5.48
C ALA A 143 7.69 13.68 -4.95
N ASN A 144 7.26 13.72 -3.68
CA ASN A 144 6.78 14.95 -3.06
C ASN A 144 7.91 15.96 -2.80
N ASN A 145 9.12 15.49 -2.49
CA ASN A 145 10.28 16.35 -2.28
C ASN A 145 10.79 16.99 -3.59
N LEU A 146 10.53 16.38 -4.76
CA LEU A 146 10.89 16.98 -6.06
C LEU A 146 10.18 18.32 -6.32
N HIS A 147 8.94 18.48 -5.85
CA HIS A 147 8.15 19.71 -5.97
C HIS A 147 7.24 19.85 -4.76
N ALA A 148 7.78 20.39 -3.66
CA ALA A 148 7.09 20.49 -2.37
C ALA A 148 5.76 21.27 -2.41
N THR A 149 5.56 22.14 -3.40
CA THR A 149 4.33 22.92 -3.59
C THR A 149 3.26 22.19 -4.39
N SER A 150 3.58 21.05 -5.02
CA SER A 150 2.68 20.31 -5.89
C SER A 150 2.11 19.08 -5.18
N GLY A 151 0.80 19.08 -4.95
CA GLY A 151 0.07 17.93 -4.38
C GLY A 151 -0.19 16.79 -5.37
N ALA A 152 0.29 16.88 -6.62
CA ALA A 152 -0.06 15.95 -7.69
C ALA A 152 0.38 14.50 -7.41
N ALA A 153 1.58 14.30 -6.86
CA ALA A 153 2.08 12.96 -6.52
C ALA A 153 1.26 12.32 -5.40
N ALA A 154 0.97 13.07 -4.33
CA ALA A 154 0.13 12.62 -3.22
C ALA A 154 -1.31 12.30 -3.66
N LEU A 155 -1.91 13.14 -4.52
CA LEU A 155 -3.25 12.91 -5.04
C LEU A 155 -3.32 11.64 -5.91
N SER A 156 -2.36 11.47 -6.82
CA SER A 156 -2.27 10.30 -7.69
C SER A 156 -2.11 9.01 -6.88
N TYR A 157 -1.20 9.03 -5.90
CA TYR A 157 -0.99 7.92 -4.96
C TYR A 157 -2.27 7.56 -4.22
N ALA A 158 -2.94 8.54 -3.61
CA ALA A 158 -4.17 8.34 -2.85
C ALA A 158 -5.32 7.78 -3.71
N THR A 159 -5.29 8.01 -5.02
CA THR A 159 -6.32 7.53 -5.96
C THR A 159 -6.13 6.05 -6.29
N VAL A 160 -4.89 5.63 -6.57
CA VAL A 160 -4.61 4.24 -7.01
C VAL A 160 -4.39 3.28 -5.84
N TYR A 161 -3.86 3.78 -4.72
CA TYR A 161 -3.47 2.96 -3.57
C TYR A 161 -4.62 2.10 -3.02
N PRO A 162 -5.87 2.60 -2.85
CA PRO A 162 -6.93 1.78 -2.31
C PRO A 162 -7.33 0.60 -3.20
N LEU A 163 -7.40 0.83 -4.52
CA LEU A 163 -7.70 -0.21 -5.49
C LEU A 163 -6.63 -1.30 -5.46
N VAL A 164 -5.36 -0.89 -5.44
CA VAL A 164 -4.20 -1.79 -5.41
C VAL A 164 -4.20 -2.63 -4.12
N MET A 165 -4.44 -2.00 -2.97
CA MET A 165 -4.51 -2.69 -1.69
C MET A 165 -5.66 -3.70 -1.64
N PHE A 166 -6.83 -3.33 -2.18
CA PHE A 166 -7.96 -4.25 -2.31
C PHE A 166 -7.59 -5.46 -3.17
N LEU A 167 -7.04 -5.23 -4.37
CA LEU A 167 -6.61 -6.31 -5.27
C LEU A 167 -5.53 -7.19 -4.63
N ARG A 168 -4.59 -6.61 -3.88
CA ARG A 168 -3.53 -7.37 -3.18
C ARG A 168 -4.06 -8.27 -2.08
N ILE A 169 -5.17 -7.92 -1.44
CA ILE A 169 -5.78 -8.75 -0.40
C ILE A 169 -6.61 -9.86 -1.03
N ILE A 170 -7.43 -9.52 -2.03
CA ILE A 170 -8.40 -10.46 -2.62
C ILE A 170 -7.74 -11.43 -3.61
N THR A 171 -6.78 -10.99 -4.42
CA THR A 171 -6.19 -11.83 -5.48
C THR A 171 -5.52 -13.10 -4.94
N PRO A 172 -4.65 -13.06 -3.91
CA PRO A 172 -4.06 -14.27 -3.37
C PRO A 172 -5.10 -15.24 -2.80
N GLN A 173 -6.18 -14.71 -2.20
CA GLN A 173 -7.27 -15.51 -1.66
C GLN A 173 -8.05 -16.21 -2.78
N LEU A 174 -8.37 -15.49 -3.86
CA LEU A 174 -9.02 -16.07 -5.04
C LEU A 174 -8.13 -17.13 -5.71
N LEU A 175 -6.84 -16.85 -5.87
CA LEU A 175 -5.89 -17.81 -6.43
C LEU A 175 -5.83 -19.09 -5.59
N ALA A 176 -5.74 -18.96 -4.26
CA ALA A 176 -5.75 -20.11 -3.36
C ALA A 176 -7.02 -20.97 -3.51
N VAL A 177 -8.18 -20.35 -3.69
CA VAL A 177 -9.46 -21.06 -3.92
C VAL A 177 -9.49 -21.76 -5.26
N ILE A 178 -9.05 -21.08 -6.33
CA ILE A 178 -9.01 -21.66 -7.67
C ILE A 178 -8.08 -22.88 -7.66
N PHE A 179 -6.88 -22.76 -7.08
CA PHE A 179 -5.94 -23.88 -7.00
C PHE A 179 -6.43 -25.00 -6.09
N TRP A 180 -7.13 -24.70 -5.00
CA TRP A 180 -7.76 -25.71 -4.15
C TRP A 180 -8.89 -26.46 -4.86
N GLY A 181 -9.75 -25.75 -5.60
CA GLY A 181 -10.86 -26.36 -6.35
C GLY A 181 -10.45 -27.10 -7.63
N MET A 182 -9.17 -27.00 -8.04
CA MET A 182 -8.59 -27.72 -9.16
C MET A 182 -7.96 -29.07 -8.75
N GLY A 183 -7.91 -29.39 -7.45
CA GLY A 183 -7.52 -30.70 -6.90
C GLY A 183 -8.72 -31.47 -6.39
#